data_AF-A0A9X2MMT1-F1
#
_entry.id   AF-A0A9X2MMT1-F1
#
_cell.length_a   1.000
_cell.length_b   1.000
_cell.length_c   1.000
_cell.angle_alpha   90.00
_cell.angle_beta   90.00
_cell.angle_gamma   90.00
#
_symmetry.space_group_name_H-M   'P 1'
#
loop_
_entity.id
_entity.type
_entity.pdbx_description
1 polymer ?
#
loop_
_entity_poly.entity_id
_entity_poly.type
_entity_poly.pdbx_seq_one_letter_code
_entity_poly.pdbx_strand_id
1 'polypeptide(L)' 'MEQCSMDNCLKPVKAKGLCAMHHQRLLRHGDPNTVRPRRVKKVVNCSWINCDNNAVSKGYCSKHYYINRVTHGGWSKLS' A
#
# COMPACT_ATOMS: atom_id res chain seq x y z
N MET A 1 -13.06 26.90 -15.03
CA MET A 1 -12.62 25.65 -14.37
C MET A 1 -12.31 26.02 -12.93
N GLU A 2 -13.05 25.48 -11.97
CA GLU A 2 -12.88 25.85 -10.56
C GLU A 2 -11.65 25.15 -9.97
N GLN A 3 -10.91 25.85 -9.12
CA GLN A 3 -9.71 25.32 -8.44
C GLN A 3 -10.06 24.83 -7.04
N CYS A 4 -9.29 23.87 -6.56
CA CYS A 4 -9.47 23.30 -5.23
C CYS A 4 -9.39 24.39 -4.14
N SER A 5 -10.33 24.38 -3.20
CA SER A 5 -10.41 25.33 -2.09
C SER A 5 -9.32 25.13 -1.01
N MET A 6 -8.30 24.30 -1.30
CA MET A 6 -7.24 23.96 -0.35
C MET A 6 -6.00 24.78 -0.68
N ASP A 7 -5.35 25.31 0.36
CA ASP A 7 -4.16 26.13 0.21
C ASP A 7 -3.10 25.42 -0.62
N ASN A 8 -2.49 26.17 -1.55
CA ASN A 8 -1.45 25.66 -2.45
C ASN A 8 -1.88 24.48 -3.36
N CYS A 9 -3.18 24.37 -3.69
CA CYS A 9 -3.68 23.33 -4.59
C CYS A 9 -4.33 23.89 -5.87
N LEU A 10 -3.59 23.85 -6.98
CA LEU A 10 -4.09 24.33 -8.29
C LEU A 10 -4.83 23.25 -9.10
N LYS A 11 -5.16 22.11 -8.49
CA LYS A 11 -5.87 21.02 -9.16
C LYS A 11 -7.35 21.38 -9.35
N PRO A 12 -7.99 20.94 -10.45
CA PRO A 12 -9.39 21.24 -10.71
C PRO A 12 -10.30 20.60 -9.65
N VAL A 13 -11.39 21.31 -9.31
CA VAL A 13 -12.46 20.80 -8.45
C VAL A 13 -13.10 19.57 -9.10
N LYS A 14 -13.33 18.55 -8.29
CA LYS A 14 -14.10 17.36 -8.65
C LYS A 14 -15.44 17.32 -7.94
N ALA A 15 -15.48 17.66 -6.65
CA ALA A 15 -16.70 17.67 -5.85
C ALA A 15 -16.50 18.51 -4.58
N LYS A 16 -17.58 19.14 -4.08
CA LYS A 16 -17.60 19.90 -2.82
C LYS A 16 -16.48 20.97 -2.73
N GLY A 17 -16.17 21.65 -3.83
CA GLY A 17 -15.08 22.65 -3.87
C GLY A 17 -13.67 22.06 -3.71
N LEU A 18 -13.51 20.74 -3.76
CA LEU A 18 -12.25 20.03 -3.57
C LEU A 18 -11.82 19.27 -4.82
N CYS A 19 -10.51 19.16 -5.04
CA CYS A 19 -9.97 18.26 -6.05
C CYS A 19 -10.19 16.79 -5.64
N ALA A 20 -10.01 15.87 -6.59
CA ALA A 20 -10.20 14.44 -6.37
C ALA A 20 -9.45 13.89 -5.13
N MET A 21 -8.20 14.34 -4.93
CA MET A 21 -7.34 13.93 -3.82
C MET A 21 -7.88 14.42 -2.47
N HIS A 22 -8.19 15.71 -2.36
CA HIS A 22 -8.67 16.31 -1.12
C HIS A 22 -10.07 15.82 -0.75
N HIS A 23 -10.95 15.64 -1.73
CA HIS A 23 -12.25 15.01 -1.51
C HIS A 23 -12.09 13.57 -1.01
N GLN A 24 -11.15 12.78 -1.56
CA GLN A 24 -10.89 11.43 -1.09
C GLN A 24 -10.31 11.38 0.33
N ARG A 25 -9.45 12.34 0.70
CA ARG A 25 -8.92 12.45 2.07
C ARG A 25 -10.02 12.81 3.05
N LEU A 26 -10.88 13.78 2.72
CA LEU A 26 -12.07 14.13 3.50
C LEU A 26 -12.95 12.89 3.75
N LEU A 27 -13.26 12.10 2.71
CA LEU A 27 -14.11 10.90 2.86
C LEU A 27 -13.47 9.80 3.71
N ARG A 28 -12.16 9.62 3.66
CA ARG A 28 -11.46 8.52 4.35
C ARG A 28 -11.02 8.88 5.77
N HIS A 29 -10.77 10.16 6.03
CA HIS A 29 -10.09 10.62 7.23
C HIS A 29 -10.78 11.80 7.92
N GLY A 30 -11.84 12.37 7.34
CA GLY A 30 -12.56 13.52 7.90
C GLY A 30 -11.88 14.88 7.65
N ASP A 31 -10.63 14.89 7.18
CA ASP A 31 -9.87 16.10 6.89
C ASP A 31 -9.16 16.04 5.51
N PRO A 32 -9.45 16.97 4.58
CA PRO A 32 -8.77 17.04 3.29
C PRO A 32 -7.26 17.31 3.42
N ASN A 33 -6.78 17.98 4.47
CA ASN A 33 -5.35 18.23 4.70
C ASN A 33 -4.59 17.03 5.26
N THR A 34 -5.26 15.90 5.53
CA THR A 34 -4.58 14.71 6.07
C THR A 34 -3.44 14.25 5.15
N VAL A 35 -2.20 14.45 5.62
CA VAL A 35 -0.99 13.88 5.01
C VAL A 35 -0.51 12.74 5.90
N ARG A 36 -0.50 11.52 5.35
CA ARG A 36 0.09 10.37 6.04
C ARG A 36 1.51 10.16 5.52
N PRO A 37 2.48 9.85 6.40
CA PRO A 37 3.82 9.50 5.96
C PRO A 37 3.76 8.32 5.01
N ARG A 38 4.56 8.36 3.95
CA ARG A 38 4.71 7.23 3.03
C ARG A 38 5.22 6.04 3.86
N ARG A 39 4.48 4.93 3.83
CA ARG A 39 4.96 3.67 4.44
C ARG A 39 6.18 3.21 3.65
N VAL A 40 7.35 3.28 4.26
CA VAL A 40 8.57 2.67 3.72
C VAL A 40 8.51 1.18 4.07
N LYS A 41 8.58 0.32 3.06
CA LYS A 41 8.66 -1.12 3.29
C LYS A 41 10.09 -1.46 3.73
N LYS A 42 10.25 -2.13 4.87
CA LYS A 42 11.54 -2.72 5.24
C LYS A 42 11.87 -3.82 4.25
N VAL A 43 13.07 -3.79 3.68
CA VAL A 43 13.59 -4.91 2.90
C VAL A 43 13.92 -6.02 3.88
N VAL A 44 13.34 -7.18 3.69
CA VAL A 44 13.60 -8.38 4.47
C VAL A 44 13.85 -9.54 3.52
N ASN A 45 14.72 -10.47 3.90
CA ASN A 45 15.03 -11.62 3.07
C ASN A 45 13.86 -12.60 3.04
N CYS A 46 13.80 -13.42 1.99
CA CYS A 46 12.84 -14.50 1.88
C CYS A 46 13.06 -15.53 3.00
N SER A 47 12.00 -15.89 3.72
CA SER A 47 12.03 -16.89 4.78
C SER A 47 12.07 -18.33 4.27
N TRP A 48 12.32 -18.54 2.98
CA TRP A 48 12.38 -19.88 2.38
C TRP A 48 13.80 -20.41 2.50
N ILE A 49 13.96 -21.70 2.79
CA ILE A 49 15.29 -22.31 2.99
C ILE A 49 16.14 -22.10 1.74
N ASN A 50 17.39 -21.65 1.89
CA ASN A 50 18.31 -21.41 0.78
C ASN A 50 17.74 -20.45 -0.29
N CYS A 51 17.17 -19.32 0.13
CA CYS A 51 16.71 -18.28 -0.78
C CYS A 51 17.22 -16.89 -0.39
N ASP A 52 18.07 -16.32 -1.25
CA ASP A 52 18.66 -14.98 -1.05
C ASP A 52 17.83 -13.83 -1.64
N ASN A 53 16.63 -14.13 -2.16
CA ASN A 53 15.76 -13.09 -2.70
C ASN A 53 15.10 -12.26 -1.58
N ASN A 54 14.79 -11.01 -1.89
CA ASN A 54 14.00 -10.17 -1.00
C ASN A 54 12.52 -10.60 -0.96
N ALA A 55 11.94 -10.57 0.22
CA ALA A 55 10.52 -10.82 0.41
C ALA A 55 9.68 -9.66 -0.12
N VAL A 56 8.59 -10.02 -0.80
CA VAL A 56 7.60 -9.07 -1.34
C VAL A 56 6.32 -9.06 -0.51
N SER A 57 5.97 -10.20 0.09
CA SER A 57 4.72 -10.39 0.84
C SER A 57 4.87 -11.56 1.82
N LYS A 58 4.32 -11.39 3.03
CA LYS A 58 4.28 -12.42 4.09
C LYS A 58 5.63 -13.09 4.40
N GLY A 59 6.75 -12.39 4.21
CA GLY A 59 8.10 -12.93 4.41
C GLY A 59 8.65 -13.75 3.24
N TYR A 60 7.94 -13.87 2.12
CA TYR A 60 8.39 -14.64 0.95
C TYR A 60 8.65 -13.76 -0.27
N CYS A 61 9.61 -14.16 -1.10
CA CYS A 61 9.80 -13.60 -2.45
C CYS A 61 8.59 -13.96 -3.34
N SER A 62 8.45 -13.35 -4.52
CA SER A 62 7.28 -13.56 -5.39
C SER A 62 7.02 -15.04 -5.71
N LYS A 63 8.09 -15.80 -6.01
CA LYS A 63 8.01 -17.24 -6.32
C LYS A 63 7.57 -18.05 -5.10
N HIS A 64 8.23 -17.84 -3.95
CA HIS A 64 7.91 -18.58 -2.73
C HIS A 64 6.59 -18.14 -2.10
N TYR A 65 6.12 -16.91 -2.34
CA TYR A 65 4.78 -16.46 -1.95
C TYR A 65 3.72 -17.21 -2.76
N TYR A 66 3.92 -17.37 -4.08
CA TYR A 66 3.02 -18.15 -4.92
C TYR A 66 2.98 -19.61 -4.48
N ILE A 67 4.15 -20.25 -4.33
CA ILE A 67 4.27 -21.63 -3.83
C ILE A 67 3.58 -21.73 -2.48
N ASN A 68 3.91 -20.86 -1.51
CA ASN A 68 3.31 -20.89 -0.19
C ASN A 68 1.79 -20.78 -0.23
N ARG A 69 1.23 -19.97 -1.13
CA ARG A 69 -0.22 -19.81 -1.30
C ARG A 69 -0.89 -21.07 -1.87
N VAL A 70 -0.19 -21.85 -2.70
CA VAL A 70 -0.75 -23.05 -3.33
C VAL A 70 -0.44 -24.35 -2.58
N THR A 71 0.68 -24.40 -1.84
CA THR A 71 1.12 -25.60 -1.11
C THR A 71 0.70 -25.63 0.36
N HIS A 72 0.69 -24.49 1.07
CA HIS A 72 0.29 -24.43 2.49
C HIS A 72 -1.23 -24.33 2.70
N GLY A 73 -2.02 -24.70 1.69
CA GLY A 73 -3.34 -25.28 1.92
C GLY A 73 -3.30 -26.71 2.48
N GLY A 74 -2.11 -27.32 2.66
CA GLY A 74 -2.00 -28.72 3.08
C GLY A 74 -0.76 -29.20 3.85
N TRP A 75 0.33 -28.44 4.05
CA TRP A 75 1.46 -28.98 4.83
C TRP A 75 2.27 -27.90 5.56
N SER A 76 1.95 -27.66 6.82
CA SER A 76 2.80 -26.87 7.73
C SER A 76 3.53 -27.82 8.67
N LYS A 77 4.85 -27.65 8.76
CA LYS A 77 5.83 -28.34 9.60
C LYS A 77 6.33 -29.70 9.06
N LEU A 78 7.52 -29.66 8.45
CA LEU A 78 8.51 -30.66 8.77
C LEU A 78 9.66 -29.93 9.47
N SER A 79 9.88 -30.39 10.71
CA SER A 79 10.98 -30.05 11.61
C SER A 79 12.34 -30.47 11.06
#